data_AF-A0A1M6HTV8-F1
#
_entry.id   AF-A0A1M6HTV8-F1
#
_cell.length_a   1.000
_cell.length_b   1.000
_cell.length_c   1.000
_cell.angle_alpha   90.00
_cell.angle_beta   90.00
_cell.angle_gamma   90.00
#
_symmetry.space_group_name_H-M   'P 1'
#
loop_
_entity.id
_entity.type
_entity.pdbx_description
1 polymer ?
#
loop_
_entity_poly.entity_id
_entity_poly.type
_entity_poly.pdbx_seq_one_letter_code
_entity_poly.pdbx_strand_id
1 'polypeptide(L)'
;MILKAEEIYSKFNAESIEINIPKKLLLPLMQQVNRHYEILKYEEEIINNFAIRENINNTEMIMTKLFILMTKPYNRKEIIFEISIAEFLVLRDLVFCNYSLPHLKVKMRPHIRKAYNEFLDEIESIFEMLERDEVKAYWNYIKNYKTKNSKLQ
;
A
#
# COMPACT_ATOMS: atom_id res chain seq x y z
N MET A 1 24.92 12.41 -3.14
CA MET A 1 24.17 11.13 -3.01
C MET A 1 22.65 11.32 -3.16
N ILE A 2 22.21 12.31 -3.94
CA ILE A 2 20.79 12.60 -4.21
C ILE A 2 20.26 11.68 -5.33
N LEU A 3 21.09 11.48 -6.36
CA LEU A 3 20.84 10.59 -7.50
C LEU A 3 20.39 9.19 -7.06
N LYS A 4 21.08 8.56 -6.11
CA LYS A 4 20.73 7.21 -5.63
C LYS A 4 19.32 7.14 -5.01
N ALA A 5 18.87 8.18 -4.29
CA ALA A 5 17.55 8.16 -3.65
C ALA A 5 16.42 8.43 -4.66
N GLU A 6 16.68 9.31 -5.64
CA GLU A 6 15.77 9.56 -6.76
C GLU A 6 15.66 8.33 -7.66
N GLU A 7 16.77 7.64 -7.95
CA GLU A 7 16.80 6.38 -8.68
C GLU A 7 15.96 5.31 -7.99
N ILE A 8 16.10 5.14 -6.67
CA ILE A 8 15.29 4.19 -5.89
C ILE A 8 13.81 4.59 -5.89
N TYR A 9 13.51 5.88 -5.77
CA TYR A 9 12.14 6.37 -5.87
C TYR A 9 11.52 6.08 -7.24
N SER A 10 12.24 6.34 -8.33
CA SER A 10 11.80 6.02 -9.69
C SER A 10 11.64 4.52 -9.88
N LYS A 11 12.59 3.72 -9.40
CA LYS A 11 12.53 2.25 -9.42
C LYS A 11 11.26 1.74 -8.74
N PHE A 12 10.98 2.19 -7.52
CA PHE A 12 9.83 1.71 -6.74
C PHE A 12 8.49 2.09 -7.37
N ASN A 13 8.42 3.19 -8.11
CA ASN A 13 7.22 3.60 -8.83
C ASN A 13 7.06 2.90 -10.19
N ALA A 14 8.14 2.42 -10.80
CA ALA A 14 8.14 1.80 -12.12
C ALA A 14 8.05 0.28 -12.08
N GLU A 15 8.75 -0.37 -11.15
CA GLU A 15 8.76 -1.83 -11.03
C GLU A 15 7.48 -2.32 -10.35
N SER A 16 6.91 -3.40 -10.90
CA SER A 16 5.70 -4.03 -10.38
C SER A 16 5.98 -5.34 -9.64
N ILE A 17 5.11 -5.66 -8.70
CA ILE A 17 5.03 -6.91 -7.96
C ILE A 17 3.64 -7.51 -8.21
N GLU A 18 3.59 -8.82 -8.35
CA GLU A 18 2.35 -9.58 -8.40
C GLU A 18 2.00 -10.17 -7.03
N ILE A 19 0.74 -10.03 -6.65
CA ILE A 19 0.21 -10.52 -5.38
C ILE A 19 -1.04 -11.35 -5.66
N ASN A 20 -1.20 -12.48 -4.99
CA ASN A 20 -2.41 -13.27 -5.11
C ASN A 20 -3.43 -12.81 -4.07
N ILE A 21 -4.55 -12.25 -4.55
CA ILE A 21 -5.66 -11.88 -3.68
C ILE A 21 -6.73 -12.97 -3.76
N PRO A 22 -7.08 -13.64 -2.64
CA PRO A 22 -8.27 -14.47 -2.57
C PRO A 22 -9.51 -13.64 -2.95
N LYS A 23 -10.32 -14.09 -3.91
CA LYS A 23 -11.47 -13.32 -4.45
C LYS A 23 -12.41 -12.82 -3.34
N LYS A 24 -12.59 -13.61 -2.29
CA LYS A 24 -13.40 -13.28 -1.10
C LYS A 24 -12.88 -12.08 -0.28
N LEU A 25 -11.62 -11.70 -0.45
CA LEU A 25 -10.99 -10.54 0.20
C LEU A 25 -11.11 -9.25 -0.62
N LEU A 26 -11.48 -9.28 -1.91
CA LEU A 26 -11.55 -8.07 -2.73
C LEU A 26 -12.44 -6.98 -2.10
N LEU A 27 -13.70 -7.32 -1.76
CA LEU A 27 -14.63 -6.36 -1.18
C LEU A 27 -14.14 -5.85 0.20
N PRO A 28 -13.72 -6.72 1.14
CA PRO A 28 -13.07 -6.27 2.37
C PRO A 28 -11.87 -5.34 2.14
N LEU A 29 -10.97 -5.68 1.22
CA LEU A 29 -9.79 -4.86 0.91
C LEU A 29 -10.20 -3.51 0.35
N MET A 30 -11.15 -3.44 -0.59
CA MET A 30 -11.66 -2.16 -1.10
C MET A 30 -12.22 -1.27 0.01
N GLN A 31 -13.02 -1.83 0.93
CA GLN A 31 -13.56 -1.06 2.06
C GLN A 31 -12.43 -0.50 2.95
N GLN A 32 -11.36 -1.25 3.11
CA GLN A 32 -10.19 -0.83 3.89
C GLN A 32 -9.36 0.23 3.18
N VAL A 33 -9.17 0.10 1.86
CA VAL A 33 -8.50 1.11 1.02
C VAL A 33 -9.26 2.43 1.08
N ASN A 34 -10.59 2.40 1.01
CA ASN A 34 -11.40 3.60 1.12
C ASN A 34 -11.22 4.29 2.48
N ARG A 35 -11.23 3.50 3.57
CA ARG A 35 -11.00 4.05 4.91
C ARG A 35 -9.59 4.62 5.07
N HIS A 36 -8.58 3.96 4.51
CA HIS A 36 -7.20 4.46 4.55
C HIS A 36 -7.08 5.78 3.80
N TYR A 37 -7.71 5.89 2.63
CA TYR A 37 -7.81 7.12 1.86
C TYR A 37 -8.44 8.26 2.67
N GLU A 38 -9.56 8.02 3.36
CA GLU A 38 -10.20 9.02 4.23
C GLU A 38 -9.27 9.50 5.35
N ILE A 39 -8.51 8.60 5.97
CA ILE A 39 -7.53 8.95 7.01
C ILE A 39 -6.41 9.81 6.43
N LEU A 40 -5.84 9.41 5.29
CA LEU A 40 -4.77 10.17 4.65
C LEU A 40 -5.25 11.57 4.21
N LYS A 41 -6.49 11.70 3.72
CA LYS A 41 -7.08 12.99 3.37
C LYS A 41 -7.23 13.90 4.59
N TYR A 42 -7.69 13.36 5.71
CA TYR A 42 -7.71 14.08 6.96
C TYR A 42 -6.31 14.52 7.42
N GLU A 43 -5.31 13.64 7.30
CA GLU A 43 -3.92 13.99 7.62
C GLU A 43 -3.33 15.05 6.69
N GLU A 44 -3.67 15.03 5.40
CA GLU A 44 -3.23 16.01 4.40
C GLU A 44 -3.70 17.44 4.73
N GLU A 45 -4.94 17.57 5.22
CA GLU A 45 -5.52 18.86 5.65
C GLU A 45 -4.75 19.47 6.84
N ILE A 46 -4.19 18.63 7.71
CA ILE A 46 -3.45 19.05 8.91
C ILE A 46 -1.97 19.28 8.58
N ILE A 47 -1.38 18.39 7.78
CA ILE A 47 0.05 18.33 7.50
C ILE A 47 0.26 18.32 5.99
N ASN A 48 0.70 19.45 5.44
CA ASN A 48 1.06 19.58 4.03
C ASN A 48 2.39 18.87 3.69
N ASN A 49 2.42 17.53 3.80
CA ASN A 49 3.60 16.69 3.61
C ASN A 49 3.59 16.01 2.22
N PHE A 50 4.77 15.86 1.60
CA PHE A 50 4.89 15.15 0.32
C PHE A 50 4.58 13.65 0.43
N ALA A 51 5.05 12.98 1.49
CA ALA A 51 4.79 11.57 1.71
C ALA A 51 3.29 11.27 1.89
N ILE A 52 2.52 12.17 2.51
CA ILE A 52 1.06 12.00 2.65
C ILE A 52 0.39 12.03 1.27
N ARG A 53 0.70 13.04 0.44
CA ARG A 53 0.21 13.11 -0.94
C ARG A 53 0.57 11.87 -1.75
N GLU A 54 1.81 11.40 -1.61
CA GLU A 54 2.27 10.22 -2.31
C GLU A 54 1.49 8.97 -1.90
N ASN A 55 1.26 8.79 -0.60
CA ASN A 55 0.45 7.70 -0.09
C ASN A 55 -1.01 7.81 -0.56
N ILE A 56 -1.57 9.03 -0.68
CA ILE A 56 -2.91 9.25 -1.25
C ILE A 56 -2.95 8.77 -2.70
N ASN A 57 -2.02 9.22 -3.55
CA ASN A 57 -1.95 8.84 -4.95
C ASN A 57 -1.83 7.31 -5.12
N ASN A 58 -0.96 6.68 -4.33
CA ASN A 58 -0.78 5.23 -4.33
C ASN A 58 -2.06 4.51 -3.85
N THR A 59 -2.76 5.04 -2.84
CA THR A 59 -4.03 4.49 -2.36
C THR A 59 -5.12 4.56 -3.42
N GLU A 60 -5.23 5.67 -4.16
CA GLU A 60 -6.16 5.84 -5.27
C GLU A 60 -5.88 4.85 -6.42
N MET A 61 -4.59 4.62 -6.72
CA MET A 61 -4.18 3.65 -7.73
C MET A 61 -4.53 2.22 -7.33
N ILE A 62 -4.26 1.84 -6.07
CA ILE A 62 -4.68 0.54 -5.49
C ILE A 62 -6.19 0.36 -5.61
N MET A 63 -6.97 1.37 -5.22
CA MET A 63 -8.44 1.34 -5.32
C MET A 63 -8.90 1.10 -6.75
N THR A 64 -8.33 1.85 -7.70
CA THR A 64 -8.66 1.76 -9.13
C THR A 64 -8.39 0.35 -9.67
N LYS A 65 -7.19 -0.19 -9.37
CA LYS A 65 -6.81 -1.53 -9.81
C LYS A 65 -7.70 -2.61 -9.18
N LEU A 66 -8.04 -2.51 -7.89
CA LEU A 66 -8.98 -3.42 -7.24
C LEU A 66 -10.38 -3.37 -7.87
N PHE A 67 -10.87 -2.17 -8.22
CA PHE A 67 -12.15 -1.99 -8.91
C PHE A 67 -12.17 -2.70 -10.27
N ILE A 68 -11.08 -2.58 -11.05
CA ILE A 68 -10.94 -3.31 -12.32
C ILE A 68 -10.99 -4.83 -12.07
N LEU A 69 -10.32 -5.33 -11.04
CA LEU A 69 -10.33 -6.76 -10.71
C LEU A 69 -11.70 -7.30 -10.26
N MET A 70 -12.59 -6.45 -9.74
CA MET A 70 -13.96 -6.84 -9.41
C MET A 70 -14.76 -7.25 -10.65
N THR A 71 -14.47 -6.66 -11.81
CA THR A 71 -15.15 -6.96 -13.09
C THR A 71 -14.79 -8.35 -13.66
N LYS A 72 -13.70 -8.98 -13.19
CA LYS A 72 -13.27 -10.32 -13.64
C LYS A 72 -14.26 -11.41 -13.17
N PRO A 73 -14.60 -12.40 -14.03
CA PRO A 73 -15.64 -13.40 -13.77
C PRO A 73 -15.41 -14.22 -12.50
N TYR A 74 -16.53 -14.60 -11.85
CA TYR A 74 -16.60 -15.20 -10.50
C TYR A 74 -16.00 -16.60 -10.34
N ASN A 75 -15.57 -17.23 -11.43
CA ASN A 75 -15.10 -18.61 -11.44
C ASN A 75 -13.65 -18.80 -10.95
N ARG A 76 -12.91 -17.72 -10.65
CA ARG A 76 -11.55 -17.80 -10.10
C ARG A 76 -11.54 -17.60 -8.58
N LYS A 77 -10.87 -18.50 -7.86
CA LYS A 77 -10.69 -18.43 -6.39
C LYS A 77 -9.71 -17.35 -5.96
N GLU A 78 -8.71 -17.08 -6.80
CA GLU A 78 -7.64 -16.10 -6.60
C GLU A 78 -7.52 -15.18 -7.81
N ILE A 79 -7.01 -13.99 -7.57
CA ILE A 79 -6.75 -12.99 -8.61
C ILE A 79 -5.35 -12.44 -8.45
N ILE A 80 -4.64 -12.38 -9.56
CA ILE A 80 -3.34 -11.70 -9.67
C ILE A 80 -3.60 -10.19 -9.64
N PHE A 81 -2.99 -9.54 -8.65
CA PHE A 81 -3.00 -8.10 -8.45
C PHE A 81 -1.59 -7.55 -8.67
N GLU A 82 -1.42 -6.84 -9.79
CA GLU A 82 -0.16 -6.23 -10.18
C GLU A 82 -0.13 -4.77 -9.70
N ILE A 83 0.84 -4.45 -8.84
CA ILE A 83 1.01 -3.12 -8.24
C ILE A 83 2.47 -2.71 -8.24
N SER A 84 2.77 -1.41 -8.24
CA SER A 84 4.15 -0.95 -8.10
C SER A 84 4.72 -1.28 -6.71
N ILE A 85 6.03 -1.28 -6.54
CA ILE A 85 6.63 -1.45 -5.20
C ILE A 85 6.14 -0.35 -4.25
N ALA A 86 6.01 0.89 -4.73
CA ALA A 86 5.48 2.02 -3.95
C ALA A 86 4.03 1.78 -3.49
N GLU A 87 3.17 1.31 -4.39
CA GLU A 87 1.79 0.90 -4.06
C GLU A 87 1.77 -0.29 -3.09
N PHE A 88 2.64 -1.28 -3.28
CA PHE A 88 2.77 -2.44 -2.40
C PHE A 88 3.10 -2.03 -0.97
N LEU A 89 4.01 -1.10 -0.77
CA LEU A 89 4.35 -0.60 0.56
C LEU A 89 3.13 0.02 1.27
N VAL A 90 2.30 0.77 0.54
CA VAL A 90 1.04 1.32 1.08
C VAL A 90 0.02 0.23 1.38
N LEU A 91 -0.14 -0.75 0.48
CA LEU A 91 -1.01 -1.91 0.69
C LEU A 91 -0.60 -2.69 1.94
N ARG A 92 0.70 -2.92 2.12
CA ARG A 92 1.26 -3.64 3.26
C ARG A 92 0.91 -2.96 4.57
N ASP A 93 1.14 -1.66 4.68
CA ASP A 93 0.82 -0.90 5.88
C ASP A 93 -0.69 -0.90 6.18
N LEU A 94 -1.51 -0.76 5.14
CA LEU A 94 -2.96 -0.88 5.24
C LEU A 94 -3.38 -2.25 5.78
N VAL A 95 -2.86 -3.35 5.21
CA VAL A 95 -3.23 -4.72 5.58
C VAL A 95 -2.81 -4.99 7.02
N PHE A 96 -1.58 -4.60 7.36
CA PHE A 96 -1.04 -4.73 8.71
C PHE A 96 -1.90 -3.97 9.74
N CYS A 97 -2.26 -2.71 9.46
CA CYS A 97 -3.07 -1.89 10.37
C CYS A 97 -4.47 -2.49 10.57
N ASN A 98 -5.11 -2.96 9.49
CA ASN A 98 -6.44 -3.55 9.55
C ASN A 98 -6.48 -4.87 10.33
N TYR A 99 -5.39 -5.66 10.29
CA TYR A 99 -5.32 -6.90 11.05
C TYR A 99 -4.88 -6.70 12.51
N SER A 100 -3.99 -5.73 12.76
CA SER A 100 -3.39 -5.49 14.07
C SER A 100 -4.32 -4.74 15.02
N LEU A 101 -5.19 -3.86 14.51
CA LEU A 101 -6.11 -3.09 15.33
C LEU A 101 -7.31 -3.95 15.79
N PRO A 102 -7.50 -4.19 17.11
CA PRO A 102 -8.52 -5.11 17.60
C PRO A 102 -9.95 -4.75 17.15
N HIS A 103 -10.28 -3.46 17.15
CA HIS A 103 -11.60 -2.96 16.75
C HIS A 103 -11.88 -3.12 15.24
N LEU A 104 -10.86 -3.32 14.41
CA LEU A 104 -10.99 -3.64 12.98
C LEU A 104 -11.08 -5.14 12.78
N LYS A 105 -10.22 -5.88 13.46
CA LYS A 105 -10.16 -7.34 13.43
C LYS A 105 -11.48 -7.99 13.85
N VAL A 106 -12.16 -7.45 14.87
CA VAL A 106 -13.45 -7.97 15.36
C VAL A 106 -14.59 -7.73 14.37
N LYS A 107 -14.51 -6.70 13.52
CA LYS A 107 -15.52 -6.43 12.48
C LYS A 107 -15.46 -7.43 11.32
N MET A 108 -14.37 -8.20 11.19
CA MET A 108 -14.25 -9.21 10.15
C MET A 108 -15.00 -10.49 10.52
N ARG A 109 -15.76 -11.04 9.56
CA ARG A 109 -16.38 -12.37 9.72
C ARG A 109 -15.28 -13.43 9.94
N PRO A 110 -15.50 -14.49 10.73
CA PRO A 110 -14.45 -15.49 11.04
C PRO A 110 -13.77 -16.10 9.80
N HIS A 111 -14.55 -16.45 8.76
CA HIS A 111 -14.01 -17.02 7.52
C HIS A 111 -13.23 -16.02 6.65
N ILE A 112 -13.47 -14.72 6.82
CA ILE A 112 -12.67 -13.64 6.21
C ILE A 112 -11.38 -13.47 7.00
N ARG A 113 -11.46 -13.46 8.34
CA ARG A 113 -10.30 -13.29 9.22
C ARG A 113 -9.20 -14.33 8.98
N LYS A 114 -9.55 -15.60 8.78
CA LYS A 114 -8.55 -16.65 8.46
C LYS A 114 -7.80 -16.33 7.16
N ALA A 115 -8.53 -16.04 6.09
CA ALA A 115 -7.91 -15.73 4.81
C ALA A 115 -7.17 -14.41 4.82
N TYR A 116 -7.62 -13.45 5.63
CA TYR A 116 -6.91 -12.19 5.81
C TYR A 116 -5.58 -12.40 6.52
N ASN A 117 -5.51 -13.32 7.49
CA ASN A 117 -4.23 -13.69 8.11
C ASN A 117 -3.28 -14.33 7.10
N GLU A 118 -3.77 -15.31 6.33
CA GLU A 118 -2.98 -15.94 5.26
C GLU A 118 -2.49 -14.90 4.24
N PHE A 119 -3.33 -13.94 3.87
CA PHE A 119 -2.96 -12.82 3.00
C PHE A 119 -1.94 -11.88 3.63
N LEU A 120 -2.04 -11.59 4.93
CA LEU A 120 -1.03 -10.81 5.65
C LEU A 120 0.32 -11.54 5.65
N ASP A 121 0.33 -12.86 5.88
CA ASP A 121 1.56 -13.66 5.88
C ASP A 121 2.24 -13.63 4.49
N GLU A 122 1.46 -13.67 3.40
CA GLU A 122 1.96 -13.51 2.03
C GLU A 122 2.56 -12.12 1.78
N ILE A 123 1.84 -11.06 2.19
CA ILE A 123 2.31 -9.67 2.07
C ILE A 123 3.62 -9.46 2.83
N GLU A 124 3.74 -9.94 4.06
CA GLU A 124 4.99 -9.81 4.83
C GLU A 124 6.13 -10.62 4.21
N SER A 125 5.84 -11.82 3.67
CA SER A 125 6.85 -12.64 2.96
C SER A 125 7.41 -11.91 1.73
N ILE A 126 6.56 -11.26 0.93
CA ILE A 126 6.99 -10.43 -0.21
C ILE A 126 7.81 -9.24 0.27
N PHE A 127 7.40 -8.59 1.37
CA PHE A 127 8.11 -7.46 1.93
C PHE A 127 9.53 -7.83 2.40
N GLU A 128 9.70 -9.02 2.98
CA GLU A 128 11.01 -9.54 3.40
C GLU A 128 11.96 -9.80 2.23
N MET A 129 11.45 -9.98 1.01
CA MET A 129 12.26 -10.12 -0.21
C MET A 129 12.80 -8.79 -0.73
N LEU A 130 12.26 -7.66 -0.30
CA LEU A 130 12.75 -6.33 -0.71
C LEU A 130 14.07 -5.98 -0.02
N GLU A 131 14.96 -5.30 -0.76
CA GLU A 131 16.20 -4.80 -0.19
C GLU A 131 15.92 -3.75 0.90
N ARG A 132 16.25 -4.07 2.15
CA ARG A 132 15.96 -3.20 3.31
C ARG A 132 16.53 -1.79 3.18
N ASP A 133 17.72 -1.68 2.59
CA ASP A 133 18.38 -0.39 2.38
C ASP A 133 17.67 0.46 1.32
N GLU A 134 17.11 -0.16 0.28
CA GLU A 134 16.29 0.51 -0.72
C GLU A 134 14.96 0.98 -0.13
N VAL A 135 14.26 0.11 0.61
CA VAL A 135 13.02 0.47 1.32
C VAL A 135 13.25 1.66 2.25
N LYS A 136 14.34 1.64 3.02
CA LYS A 136 14.72 2.75 3.89
C LYS A 136 15.03 4.02 3.10
N ALA A 137 15.75 3.91 1.98
CA ALA A 137 16.08 5.05 1.13
C ALA A 137 14.81 5.68 0.52
N TYR A 138 13.87 4.86 0.03
CA TYR A 138 12.56 5.30 -0.47
C TYR A 138 11.79 6.09 0.57
N TRP A 139 11.61 5.54 1.78
CA TRP A 139 10.89 6.24 2.85
C TRP A 139 11.57 7.54 3.26
N ASN A 140 12.91 7.54 3.35
CA ASN A 140 13.67 8.74 3.68
C ASN A 140 13.54 9.81 2.59
N TYR A 141 13.49 9.40 1.32
CA TYR A 141 13.33 10.32 0.20
C TYR A 141 11.99 11.04 0.27
N ILE A 142 10.87 10.31 0.32
CA ILE A 142 9.53 10.92 0.29
C ILE A 142 9.25 11.76 1.55
N LYS A 143 9.76 11.35 2.72
CA LYS A 143 9.63 12.12 3.97
C LYS A 143 10.35 13.46 3.92
N ASN A 144 11.46 13.55 3.17
CA ASN A 144 12.33 14.72 3.13
C ASN A 144 12.31 15.49 1.80
N TYR A 145 11.39 15.15 0.89
CA TYR A 145 11.36 15.71 -0.48
C TYR A 145 11.25 17.25 -0.52
N LYS A 146 10.71 17.90 0.51
CA LYS A 146 10.61 19.38 0.58
C LYS A 146 11.50 20.08 1.61
N THR A 147 12.21 19.36 2.48
CA THR A 147 13.16 19.96 3.45
C THR A 147 14.50 20.37 2.80
N LYS A 148 14.74 20.02 1.53
CA LYS A 148 15.94 20.41 0.79
C LYS A 148 15.82 21.71 0.00
N ASN A 149 14.64 22.05 -0.53
CA ASN A 149 14.44 23.33 -1.21
C ASN A 149 14.23 24.51 -0.26
N SER A 150 14.04 24.26 1.04
CA SER A 150 13.98 25.32 2.06
C SER A 150 15.36 25.64 2.69
N LYS A 151 16.44 25.00 2.23
CA LYS A 151 17.82 25.25 2.70
C LYS A 151 18.75 25.86 1.64
N LEU A 152 18.19 26.32 0.51
CA LEU A 152 18.90 27.16 -0.44
C LEU A 152 18.14 28.49 -0.54
N GLN A 153 18.51 29.38 0.39
CA GLN A 153 18.41 30.86 0.38
C GLN A 153 17.08 31.50 -0.01
#